data_AF-A0AAD5NPJ9-F1
#
_entry.id   AF-A0AAD5NPJ9-F1
#
_cell.length_a   1.000
_cell.length_b   1.000
_cell.length_c   1.000
_cell.angle_alpha   90.00
_cell.angle_beta   90.00
_cell.angle_gamma   90.00
#
_symmetry.space_group_name_H-M   'P 1'
#
loop_
_entity.id
_entity.type
_entity.pdbx_description
1 polymer ?
#
loop_
_entity_poly.entity_id
_entity_poly.type
_entity_poly.pdbx_seq_one_letter_code
_entity_poly.pdbx_strand_id
1 'polypeptide(L)'
;MNEKFLQLTFLFILVSLCIKTASVISSELVADVKVKNCLERERHALLAFKDGLIDEYGRLSSWGSEDDKEDCCKWKGIHCNNRTGHVIGLNLRGTSFVAMPLRDT
;
A
#
# COMPACT_ATOMS: atom_id res chain seq x y z
N MET A 1 -57.34 19.68 -8.99
CA MET A 1 -56.00 19.17 -8.59
C MET A 1 -55.02 19.69 -9.62
N ASN A 2 -54.04 20.47 -9.18
CA ASN A 2 -53.37 21.48 -10.02
C ASN A 2 -52.17 20.90 -10.77
N GLU A 3 -52.07 21.11 -12.08
CA GLU A 3 -50.93 20.67 -12.91
C GLU A 3 -49.58 21.22 -12.39
N LYS A 4 -49.60 22.44 -11.83
CA LYS A 4 -48.43 23.06 -11.18
C LYS A 4 -47.97 22.29 -9.94
N PHE A 5 -48.90 21.66 -9.21
CA PHE A 5 -48.58 20.83 -8.06
C PHE A 5 -47.88 19.54 -8.50
N LEU A 6 -48.32 18.94 -9.62
CA LEU A 6 -47.73 17.74 -10.20
C LEU A 6 -46.31 17.99 -10.74
N GLN A 7 -46.07 19.16 -11.35
CA GLN A 7 -44.73 19.52 -11.83
C GLN A 7 -43.76 19.79 -10.67
N LEU A 8 -44.24 20.44 -9.60
CA LEU A 8 -43.40 20.75 -8.44
C LEU A 8 -42.98 19.46 -7.70
N THR A 9 -43.90 18.51 -7.53
CA THR A 9 -43.59 17.21 -6.92
C THR A 9 -42.60 16.40 -7.76
N PHE A 10 -42.74 16.41 -9.09
CA PHE A 10 -41.81 15.74 -9.99
C PHE A 10 -40.39 16.35 -9.89
N LEU A 11 -40.28 17.67 -9.86
CA LEU A 11 -39.00 18.37 -9.69
C LEU A 11 -38.31 17.99 -8.38
N PHE A 12 -39.06 17.95 -7.26
CA PHE A 12 -38.53 17.53 -5.97
C PHE A 12 -38.03 16.08 -5.96
N ILE A 13 -38.74 15.17 -6.65
CA ILE A 13 -38.33 13.76 -6.76
C ILE A 13 -37.03 13.62 -7.56
N LEU A 14 -36.90 14.35 -8.68
CA LEU A 14 -35.67 14.36 -9.48
C LEU A 14 -34.47 14.89 -8.69
N VAL A 15 -34.65 15.97 -7.93
CA VAL A 15 -33.59 16.54 -7.06
C VAL A 15 -33.19 15.57 -5.95
N SER A 16 -34.15 14.92 -5.29
CA SER A 16 -33.89 13.91 -4.25
C SER A 16 -33.13 12.69 -4.79
N LEU A 17 -33.47 12.24 -6.00
CA LEU A 17 -32.78 11.14 -6.67
C LEU A 17 -31.33 11.53 -7.02
N CYS A 18 -31.09 12.76 -7.47
CA CYS A 18 -29.75 13.29 -7.73
C CYS A 18 -28.90 13.44 -6.45
N ILE A 19 -29.50 13.78 -5.31
CA ILE A 19 -28.77 13.90 -4.03
C ILE A 19 -28.29 12.52 -3.56
N LYS A 20 -29.10 11.48 -3.76
CA LYS A 20 -28.72 10.09 -3.44
C LYS A 20 -27.55 9.61 -4.30
N THR A 21 -27.52 9.96 -5.60
CA THR A 21 -26.40 9.59 -6.48
C THR A 21 -25.15 10.42 -6.22
N ALA A 22 -25.28 11.71 -5.87
CA ALA A 22 -24.12 12.55 -5.51
C ALA A 22 -23.39 12.05 -4.25
N SER A 23 -24.13 11.56 -3.25
CA SER A 23 -23.56 10.96 -2.03
C SER A 23 -22.84 9.63 -2.29
N VAL A 24 -23.32 8.85 -3.27
CA VAL A 24 -22.66 7.62 -3.73
C VAL A 24 -21.36 7.94 -4.49
N ILE A 25 -21.33 9.03 -5.28
CA ILE A 25 -20.14 9.46 -6.03
C ILE A 25 -19.07 10.06 -5.11
N SER A 26 -19.44 10.74 -4.02
CA SER A 26 -18.46 11.32 -3.08
C SER A 26 -17.68 10.27 -2.27
N SER A 27 -18.26 9.08 -2.09
CA SER A 27 -17.60 8.00 -1.32
C SER A 27 -16.64 7.15 -2.16
N GLU A 28 -16.75 7.19 -3.50
CA GLU A 28 -15.96 6.35 -4.41
C GLU A 28 -14.85 7.11 -5.16
N LEU A 29 -14.95 8.45 -5.30
CA LEU A 29 -13.97 9.27 -6.03
C LEU A 29 -12.91 9.92 -5.15
N VAL A 30 -13.12 10.01 -3.84
CA VAL A 30 -12.06 10.31 -2.87
C VAL A 30 -11.89 9.08 -2.00
N ALA A 31 -11.50 7.98 -2.65
CA ALA A 31 -10.42 7.24 -2.02
C ALA A 31 -9.32 8.28 -1.80
N ASP A 32 -9.10 8.68 -0.55
CA ASP A 32 -7.75 8.92 -0.11
C ASP A 32 -6.99 7.70 -0.63
N VAL A 33 -6.39 7.82 -1.82
CA VAL A 33 -5.32 6.95 -2.21
C VAL A 33 -4.22 7.39 -1.25
N LYS A 34 -4.38 6.99 0.02
CA LYS A 34 -3.28 6.53 0.82
C LYS A 34 -2.65 5.52 -0.11
N VAL A 35 -1.70 6.02 -0.89
CA VAL A 35 -0.76 5.18 -1.60
C VAL A 35 -0.12 4.47 -0.43
N LYS A 36 -0.70 3.32 -0.03
CA LYS A 36 -0.01 2.37 0.82
C LYS A 36 1.29 2.21 0.05
N ASN A 37 2.38 2.69 0.63
CA ASN A 37 3.62 2.82 -0.13
C ASN A 37 4.06 1.46 -0.67
N CYS A 38 3.50 0.36 -0.16
CA CYS A 38 3.59 -0.97 -0.73
C CYS A 38 2.23 -1.48 -1.23
N LEU A 39 2.18 -1.99 -2.46
CA LEU A 39 1.04 -2.77 -2.95
C LEU A 39 0.99 -4.16 -2.31
N GLU A 40 -0.22 -4.63 -1.99
CA GLU A 40 -0.41 -5.92 -1.33
C GLU A 40 0.18 -7.10 -2.12
N ARG A 41 0.15 -7.03 -3.46
CA ARG A 41 0.78 -8.04 -4.32
C ARG A 41 2.32 -8.04 -4.20
N GLU A 42 2.92 -6.87 -4.04
CA GLU A 42 4.38 -6.71 -3.92
C GLU A 42 4.83 -7.19 -2.54
N ARG A 43 4.07 -6.83 -1.49
CA ARG A 43 4.25 -7.33 -0.13
C ARG A 43 4.25 -8.86 -0.09
N HIS A 44 3.24 -9.49 -0.69
CA HIS A 44 3.16 -10.95 -0.77
C HIS A 44 4.32 -11.58 -1.54
N ALA A 45 4.71 -11.01 -2.68
CA ALA A 45 5.84 -11.51 -3.46
C ALA A 45 7.17 -11.44 -2.67
N LEU A 46 7.38 -10.37 -1.90
CA LEU A 46 8.55 -10.22 -1.03
C LEU A 46 8.54 -11.20 0.15
N LEU A 47 7.38 -11.48 0.75
CA LEU A 47 7.28 -12.48 1.81
C LEU A 47 7.50 -13.90 1.28
N ALA A 48 6.94 -14.24 0.13
CA ALA A 48 7.22 -15.51 -0.53
C ALA A 48 8.72 -15.64 -0.89
N PHE A 49 9.35 -14.54 -1.31
CA PHE A 49 10.79 -14.48 -1.54
C PHE A 49 11.59 -14.71 -0.24
N LYS A 50 11.19 -14.10 0.87
CA LYS A 50 11.78 -14.31 2.19
C LYS A 50 11.68 -15.78 2.64
N ASP A 51 10.52 -16.41 2.47
CA ASP A 51 10.29 -17.80 2.87
C ASP A 51 11.17 -18.78 2.08
N GLY A 52 11.61 -18.40 0.89
CA GLY A 52 12.59 -19.15 0.09
C GLY A 52 14.05 -19.01 0.55
N LEU A 53 14.34 -18.19 1.57
CA LEU A 53 15.69 -17.90 2.03
C LEU A 53 15.91 -18.29 3.50
N ILE A 54 17.11 -18.76 3.81
CA ILE A 54 17.57 -18.93 5.19
C ILE A 54 18.18 -17.59 5.64
N ASP A 55 17.54 -16.93 6.61
CA ASP A 55 17.98 -15.64 7.14
C ASP A 55 18.79 -15.78 8.44
N GLU A 56 19.96 -16.43 8.38
CA GLU A 56 20.78 -16.71 9.56
C GLU A 56 21.23 -15.45 10.32
N TYR A 57 21.35 -14.32 9.62
CA TYR A 57 21.83 -13.06 10.18
C TYR A 57 20.72 -12.04 10.46
N GLY A 58 19.44 -12.43 10.34
CA GLY A 58 18.30 -11.55 10.60
C GLY A 58 18.23 -10.33 9.68
N ARG A 59 18.75 -10.42 8.45
CA ARG A 59 18.76 -9.32 7.47
C ARG A 59 17.34 -8.95 7.01
N LEU A 60 16.43 -9.93 7.01
CA LEU A 60 15.02 -9.80 6.60
C LEU A 60 14.08 -9.69 7.81
N SER A 61 14.61 -9.38 9.00
CA SER A 61 13.84 -9.26 10.25
C SER A 61 12.76 -8.17 10.21
N SER A 62 13.00 -7.08 9.48
CA SER A 62 12.00 -6.01 9.33
C SER A 62 10.84 -6.37 8.40
N TRP A 63 10.93 -7.47 7.66
CA TRP A 63 9.91 -7.91 6.71
C TRP A 63 8.88 -8.76 7.45
N GLY A 64 7.59 -8.52 7.21
CA GLY A 64 6.55 -9.27 7.92
C GLY A 64 5.13 -8.99 7.44
N SER A 65 4.18 -9.68 8.07
CA SER A 65 2.74 -9.52 7.82
C SER A 65 1.99 -8.86 8.96
N GLU A 66 2.71 -8.51 10.03
CA GLU A 66 2.16 -7.77 11.16
C GLU A 66 1.68 -6.37 10.75
N ASP A 67 0.71 -5.83 11.49
CA ASP A 67 0.06 -4.54 11.19
C ASP A 67 1.07 -3.36 11.16
N ASP A 68 2.14 -3.42 11.95
CA ASP A 68 3.21 -2.42 11.97
C ASP A 68 4.17 -2.54 10.77
N LYS A 69 4.09 -3.65 10.01
CA LYS A 69 4.92 -3.96 8.84
C LYS A 69 4.18 -3.93 7.51
N GLU A 70 2.97 -3.36 7.49
CA GLU A 70 2.14 -3.25 6.28
C GLU A 70 2.84 -2.46 5.16
N ASP A 71 3.65 -1.44 5.52
CA ASP A 71 4.42 -0.64 4.57
C ASP A 71 5.77 -1.29 4.24
N CYS A 72 5.82 -2.12 3.18
CA CYS A 72 7.06 -2.79 2.78
C CYS A 72 8.17 -1.85 2.31
N CYS A 73 7.89 -0.59 1.96
CA CYS A 73 8.94 0.38 1.63
C CYS A 73 9.76 0.82 2.85
N LYS A 74 9.26 0.56 4.05
CA LYS A 74 10.01 0.75 5.30
C LYS A 74 10.87 -0.45 5.64
N TRP A 75 10.74 -1.56 4.94
CA TRP A 75 11.57 -2.73 5.19
C TRP A 75 13.01 -2.46 4.78
N LYS A 76 13.95 -2.98 5.58
CA LYS A 76 15.38 -2.88 5.34
C LYS A 76 15.72 -3.48 3.98
N GLY A 77 16.43 -2.70 3.16
CA GLY A 77 16.90 -3.13 1.85
C GLY A 77 15.85 -3.02 0.73
N ILE A 78 14.63 -2.57 0.99
CA ILE A 78 13.64 -2.29 -0.05
C ILE A 78 13.79 -0.85 -0.55
N HIS A 79 13.76 -0.69 -1.87
CA HIS A 79 13.71 0.60 -2.53
C HIS A 79 12.41 0.74 -3.31
N CYS A 80 11.69 1.82 -3.06
CA CYS A 80 10.43 2.12 -3.72
C CYS A 80 10.51 3.39 -4.55
N ASN A 81 9.67 3.46 -5.57
CA ASN A 81 9.40 4.70 -6.30
C ASN A 81 8.51 5.61 -5.44
N ASN A 82 9.04 6.76 -5.05
CA ASN A 82 8.36 7.72 -4.16
C ASN A 82 7.07 8.32 -4.74
N ARG A 83 6.82 8.21 -6.05
CA ARG A 83 5.60 8.70 -6.69
C ARG A 83 4.52 7.64 -6.79
N THR A 84 4.90 6.39 -7.01
CA THR A 84 3.94 5.31 -7.29
C THR A 84 3.79 4.31 -6.14
N GLY A 85 4.72 4.28 -5.18
CA GLY A 85 4.75 3.25 -4.14
C GLY A 85 5.07 1.85 -4.69
N HIS A 86 5.81 1.77 -5.80
CA HIS A 86 6.22 0.48 -6.36
C HIS A 86 7.62 0.12 -5.88
N VAL A 87 7.81 -1.14 -5.49
CA VAL A 87 9.16 -1.69 -5.26
C VAL A 87 9.93 -1.69 -6.58
N ILE A 88 11.05 -0.96 -6.61
CA ILE A 88 11.94 -0.83 -7.78
C ILE A 88 13.32 -1.43 -7.54
N GLY A 89 13.63 -1.86 -6.31
CA GLY A 89 14.92 -2.46 -6.00
C GLY A 89 14.94 -3.18 -4.66
N LEU A 90 15.81 -4.17 -4.59
CA LEU A 90 16.04 -5.00 -3.42
C LEU A 90 17.56 -5.12 -3.17
N ASN A 91 18.01 -4.74 -1.98
CA ASN A 91 19.40 -4.83 -1.54
C ASN A 91 19.55 -5.83 -0.39
N LEU A 92 20.15 -6.98 -0.70
CA LEU A 92 20.42 -8.06 0.24
C LEU A 92 21.89 -8.15 0.64
N ARG A 93 22.72 -7.14 0.33
CA ARG A 93 24.16 -7.23 0.54
C ARG A 93 24.49 -7.47 2.02
N GLY A 94 25.26 -8.53 2.27
CA GLY A 94 25.83 -8.80 3.57
C GLY A 94 27.14 -8.06 3.79
N THR A 95 27.38 -7.62 5.02
CA THR A 95 28.72 -7.27 5.48
C THR A 95 29.41 -8.55 5.89
N SER A 96 30.18 -9.15 4.98
CA SER A 96 31.09 -10.25 5.34
C SER A 96 32.26 -9.66 6.14
N PHE A 97 32.09 -9.44 7.44
CA PHE A 97 33.23 -9.38 8.34
C PHE A 97 33.70 -10.82 8.54
N VAL A 98 34.41 -11.36 7.54
CA VAL A 98 35.43 -12.35 7.90
C VAL A 98 36.43 -11.53 8.69
N ALA A 99 36.43 -11.67 10.01
CA ALA A 99 37.57 -11.26 10.82
C ALA A 99 38.74 -12.09 10.32
N MET A 100 39.42 -11.61 9.28
CA MET A 100 40.68 -12.14 8.84
C MET A 100 41.59 -11.95 10.05
N PRO A 101 42.10 -13.02 10.68
CA PRO A 101 43.01 -12.85 11.79
C PRO A 101 44.20 -12.07 11.22
N LEU A 102 44.48 -10.91 11.81
CA LEU A 102 45.74 -10.22 11.57
C LEU A 102 46.82 -11.23 11.96
N ARG A 103 47.54 -11.72 10.95
CA ARG A 103 48.74 -12.50 11.18
C ARG A 103 49.78 -11.50 11.64
N ASP A 104 49.87 -11.34 12.95
CA ASP A 104 50.99 -10.62 13.56
C ASP A 104 52.26 -11.43 13.25
N THR A 105 53.06 -10.94 12.31
CA THR A 105 54.45 -11.36 12.06
C THR A 105 55.40 -10.61 12.97
#